data_AF-A0AAP3GCB7-F1
#
_entry.id   AF-A0AAP3GCB7-F1
#
_cell.length_a   1.000
_cell.length_b   1.000
_cell.length_c   1.000
_cell.angle_alpha   90.00
_cell.angle_beta   90.00
_cell.angle_gamma   90.00
#
_symmetry.space_group_name_H-M   'P 1'
#
loop_
_entity.id
_entity.type
_entity.pdbx_description
1 polymer ?
#
loop_
_entity_poly.entity_id
_entity_poly.type
_entity_poly.pdbx_seq_one_letter_code
_entity_poly.pdbx_strand_id
1 'polypeptide(L)'
;MPIKSFSRWNGKQEIVEDIRVMKQVDYKQQAPKALDRNEYNKLIREIERTGNKRDFAIVVTMLYTGLRVSELVNLDKSDIESSERKG
;
A
#
# COMPACT_ATOMS: atom_id res chain seq x y z
N MET A 1 16.71 -5.28 -11.31
CA MET A 1 16.61 -5.38 -12.78
C MET A 1 16.08 -6.76 -13.15
N PRO A 2 14.90 -6.86 -13.78
CA PRO A 2 14.30 -8.14 -14.18
C PRO A 2 15.22 -9.02 -15.01
N ILE A 3 16.01 -8.44 -15.93
CA ILE A 3 16.95 -9.15 -16.81
C ILE A 3 18.04 -9.87 -16.00
N LYS A 4 18.64 -9.22 -14.99
CA LYS A 4 19.66 -9.84 -14.12
C LYS A 4 19.07 -10.98 -13.29
N SER A 5 17.85 -10.81 -12.77
CA SER A 5 17.15 -11.87 -12.03
C SER A 5 16.82 -13.06 -12.93
N PHE A 6 16.38 -12.81 -14.17
CA PHE A 6 16.03 -13.83 -15.16
C PHE A 6 17.25 -14.60 -15.69
N SER A 7 18.34 -13.91 -16.01
CA SER A 7 19.60 -14.53 -16.46
C SER A 7 20.23 -15.39 -15.35
N ARG A 8 20.15 -14.95 -14.09
CA ARG A 8 20.55 -15.75 -12.93
C ARG A 8 19.68 -17.00 -12.75
N TRP A 9 18.36 -16.88 -12.89
CA TRP A 9 17.46 -18.05 -12.81
C TRP A 9 17.72 -19.08 -13.92
N ASN A 10 18.11 -18.63 -15.11
CA ASN A 10 18.50 -19.50 -16.23
C ASN A 10 19.94 -20.02 -16.18
N GLY A 11 20.73 -19.68 -15.14
CA GLY A 11 22.14 -20.07 -15.04
C GLY A 11 23.07 -19.46 -16.10
N LYS A 12 22.62 -18.42 -16.81
CA LYS A 12 23.36 -17.75 -17.90
C LYS A 12 23.75 -16.33 -17.49
N GLN A 13 24.60 -16.22 -16.48
CA GLN A 13 24.96 -14.93 -15.88
C GLN A 13 25.87 -14.09 -16.79
N GLU A 14 26.58 -14.72 -17.71
CA GLU A 14 27.47 -14.11 -18.70
C GLU A 14 26.76 -13.13 -19.64
N ILE A 15 25.46 -13.37 -19.93
CA ILE A 15 24.66 -12.54 -20.84
C ILE A 15 24.50 -11.10 -20.34
N VAL A 16 24.63 -10.87 -19.04
CA VAL A 16 24.45 -9.54 -18.43
C VAL A 16 25.75 -8.81 -18.10
N GLU A 17 26.91 -9.40 -18.39
CA GLU A 17 28.22 -8.82 -18.08
C GLU A 17 28.53 -7.58 -18.92
N ASP A 18 28.21 -7.61 -20.21
CA ASP A 18 28.41 -6.50 -21.14
C ASP A 18 27.26 -5.47 -21.14
N ILE A 19 26.24 -5.69 -20.33
CA ILE A 19 25.11 -4.75 -20.24
C ILE A 19 25.54 -3.58 -19.35
N ARG A 20 25.66 -2.41 -19.96
CA ARG A 20 25.85 -1.15 -19.23
C ARG A 20 24.66 -0.89 -18.32
N VAL A 21 24.83 -1.16 -17.03
CA VAL A 21 23.82 -0.85 -16.00
C VAL A 21 23.81 0.65 -15.77
N MET A 22 22.81 1.35 -16.32
CA MET A 22 22.52 2.71 -15.89
C MET A 22 22.11 2.67 -14.41
N LYS A 23 22.78 3.47 -13.57
CA LYS A 23 22.26 3.75 -12.22
C LYS A 23 20.85 4.27 -12.40
N GLN A 24 19.87 3.56 -11.87
CA GLN A 24 18.52 4.08 -11.77
C GLN A 24 18.60 5.42 -11.03
N VAL A 25 17.86 6.42 -11.52
CA VAL A 25 17.71 7.69 -10.83
C VAL A 25 17.35 7.37 -9.38
N ASP A 26 18.12 7.92 -8.45
CA ASP A 26 17.89 7.66 -7.05
C ASP A 26 16.61 8.39 -6.63
N TYR A 27 15.48 7.70 -6.67
CA TYR A 27 14.22 8.19 -6.13
C TYR A 27 14.21 8.17 -4.60
N LYS A 28 15.27 7.66 -3.95
CA LYS A 28 15.44 7.83 -2.50
C LYS A 28 15.70 9.31 -2.29
N GLN A 29 14.76 9.99 -1.64
CA GLN A 29 14.94 11.12 -0.73
C GLN A 29 13.62 11.88 -0.50
N GLN A 30 12.51 11.51 -1.15
CA GLN A 30 11.21 11.99 -0.70
C GLN A 30 10.63 11.00 0.29
N ALA A 31 10.52 11.43 1.55
CA ALA A 31 9.68 10.75 2.52
C ALA A 31 8.29 10.52 1.89
N PRO A 32 7.63 9.38 2.17
CA PRO A 32 6.28 9.16 1.70
C PRO A 32 5.40 10.35 2.08
N LYS A 33 4.64 10.88 1.11
CA LYS A 33 3.64 11.91 1.43
C LYS A 33 2.58 11.27 2.32
N ALA A 34 2.43 11.82 3.52
CA ALA A 34 1.40 11.43 4.46
C ALA A 34 0.38 12.57 4.60
N LEU A 35 -0.87 12.21 4.87
CA LEU A 35 -1.89 13.19 5.18
C LEU A 35 -1.53 13.86 6.51
N ASP A 36 -1.61 15.18 6.56
CA ASP A 36 -1.60 15.90 7.83
C ASP A 36 -2.93 15.73 8.58
N ARG A 37 -2.98 16.20 9.83
CA ARG A 37 -4.18 16.07 10.67
C ARG A 37 -5.40 16.79 10.09
N ASN A 38 -5.22 17.88 9.36
CA ASN A 38 -6.31 18.63 8.75
C ASN A 38 -6.83 17.94 7.51
N GLU A 39 -5.94 17.42 6.66
CA GLU A 39 -6.28 16.61 5.48
C GLU A 39 -7.03 15.35 5.89
N TYR A 40 -6.56 14.69 6.96
CA TYR A 40 -7.24 13.56 7.61
C TYR A 40 -8.68 13.91 8.00
N ASN A 41 -8.86 14.98 8.77
CA ASN A 41 -10.18 15.39 9.25
C ASN A 41 -11.11 15.82 8.10
N LYS A 42 -10.56 16.47 7.08
CA LYS A 42 -11.29 16.87 5.88
C LYS A 42 -11.80 15.65 5.12
N LEU A 43 -10.95 14.65 4.91
CA LEU A 43 -11.31 13.40 4.24
C LEU A 43 -12.48 12.70 4.95
N ILE A 44 -12.40 12.55 6.28
CA ILE A 44 -13.47 11.94 7.09
C ILE A 44 -14.79 12.69 6.91
N ARG A 45 -14.79 14.03 7.03
CA ARG A 45 -16.02 14.83 6.87
C ARG A 45 -16.61 14.73 5.47
N GLU A 46 -15.76 14.71 4.44
CA GLU A 46 -16.22 14.59 3.06
C GLU A 46 -16.89 13.24 2.82
N ILE A 47 -16.29 12.14 3.28
CA ILE A 47 -16.87 10.81 3.10
C ILE A 47 -18.14 10.61 3.94
N GLU A 48 -18.20 11.14 5.17
CA GLU A 48 -19.42 11.14 5.98
C GLU A 48 -20.58 11.84 5.27
N ARG A 49 -20.30 12.99 4.63
CA ARG A 49 -21.30 13.77 3.89
C ARG A 49 -21.90 13.01 2.71
N THR A 50 -21.17 12.04 2.13
CA THR A 50 -21.70 11.22 1.04
C THR A 50 -22.81 10.27 1.49
N GLY A 51 -22.86 9.92 2.79
CA GLY A 51 -23.77 8.91 3.33
C GLY A 51 -23.48 7.48 2.86
N ASN A 52 -22.42 7.25 2.07
CA ASN A 52 -22.08 5.92 1.57
C ASN A 52 -21.34 5.13 2.66
N LYS A 53 -22.05 4.19 3.30
CA LYS A 53 -21.52 3.34 4.37
C LYS A 53 -20.32 2.49 3.94
N ARG A 54 -20.30 2.03 2.69
CA ARG A 54 -19.20 1.21 2.17
C ARG A 54 -17.93 2.03 2.05
N ASP A 55 -18.03 3.18 1.41
CA ASP A 55 -16.87 4.03 1.15
C ASP A 55 -16.32 4.60 2.47
N PHE A 56 -17.20 4.93 3.42
CA PHE A 56 -16.82 5.29 4.79
C PHE A 56 -16.03 4.17 5.47
N ALA A 57 -16.54 2.92 5.44
CA ALA A 57 -15.87 1.78 6.06
C ALA A 57 -14.49 1.52 5.43
N ILE A 58 -14.37 1.60 4.10
CA ILE A 58 -13.10 1.46 3.37
C ILE A 58 -12.07 2.49 3.87
N VAL A 59 -12.44 3.77 3.86
CA VAL A 59 -11.54 4.86 4.21
C VAL A 59 -11.12 4.77 5.67
N VAL A 60 -12.07 4.57 6.59
CA VAL A 60 -11.82 4.47 8.03
C VAL A 60 -10.92 3.27 8.34
N THR A 61 -11.20 2.10 7.77
CA THR A 61 -10.36 0.91 7.99
C THR A 61 -8.94 1.17 7.53
N MET A 62 -8.71 1.71 6.32
CA MET A 62 -7.36 1.99 5.84
C MET A 62 -6.63 3.02 6.72
N LEU A 63 -7.32 4.07 7.16
CA LEU A 63 -6.74 5.12 8.00
C LEU A 63 -6.29 4.62 9.37
N TYR A 64 -7.07 3.75 10.02
CA TYR A 64 -6.76 3.29 11.38
C TYR A 64 -5.89 2.03 11.44
N THR A 65 -5.83 1.24 10.37
CA THR A 65 -5.08 -0.03 10.35
C THR A 65 -3.79 0.04 9.53
N GLY A 66 -3.68 0.99 8.60
CA GLY A 66 -2.53 1.07 7.68
C GLY A 66 -2.47 -0.06 6.65
N LEU A 67 -3.57 -0.78 6.43
CA LEU A 67 -3.65 -1.85 5.45
C LEU A 67 -3.39 -1.34 4.02
N ARG A 68 -2.72 -2.17 3.22
CA ARG A 68 -2.61 -1.98 1.78
C ARG A 68 -3.95 -2.27 1.11
N VAL A 69 -4.16 -1.67 -0.06
CA VAL A 69 -5.37 -1.89 -0.87
C VAL A 69 -5.62 -3.38 -1.14
N SER A 70 -4.58 -4.15 -1.47
CA SER A 70 -4.70 -5.58 -1.71
C SER A 70 -5.11 -6.37 -0.47
N GLU A 71 -4.72 -5.93 0.72
CA GLU A 71 -5.09 -6.60 1.98
C GLU A 71 -6.56 -6.29 2.30
N LEU A 72 -6.98 -5.03 2.16
CA LEU A 72 -8.38 -4.63 2.34
C LEU A 72 -9.34 -5.37 1.39
N VAL A 73 -8.96 -5.51 0.11
CA VAL A 73 -9.80 -6.17 -0.91
C VAL A 73 -9.98 -7.67 -0.62
N ASN A 74 -9.02 -8.30 0.05
CA ASN A 74 -9.08 -9.72 0.40
C ASN A 74 -9.66 -9.98 1.79
N LEU A 75 -10.09 -8.96 2.52
CA LEU A 75 -10.65 -9.10 3.86
C LEU A 75 -12.02 -9.80 3.79
N ASP A 76 -12.20 -10.85 4.60
CA ASP A 76 -13.48 -11.53 4.80
C ASP A 76 -13.99 -11.35 6.23
N LYS A 77 -15.29 -11.62 6.45
CA LYS A 77 -15.94 -11.58 7.76
C LYS A 77 -15.30 -12.54 8.75
N SER A 78 -14.71 -13.64 8.28
CA SER A 78 -13.98 -14.59 9.13
C SER A 78 -12.71 -14.00 9.75
N ASP A 79 -12.17 -12.93 9.17
CA ASP A 79 -10.96 -12.28 9.65
C ASP A 79 -11.25 -11.27 10.78
N ILE A 80 -12.54 -11.02 11.07
CA ILE A 80 -12.99 -10.01 12.02
C ILE A 80 -13.49 -10.69 13.29
N GLU A 81 -12.74 -10.53 14.38
CA GLU A 81 -13.17 -10.91 15.72
C GLU A 81 -13.80 -9.73 16.44
N SER A 82 -15.07 -9.87 16.85
CA SER A 82 -15.75 -8.91 17.72
C SER A 82 -15.80 -9.48 19.13
N SER A 83 -15.18 -8.77 20.09
CA SER A 83 -15.34 -9.07 21.51
C SER A 83 -16.31 -8.09 22.16
N GLU A 84 -16.89 -8.46 23.30
CA GLU A 84 -17.63 -7.49 24.11
C GLU A 84 -16.74 -6.30 24.45
N ARG A 85 -17.34 -5.11 24.52
CA ARG A 85 -16.63 -3.90 24.90
C ARG A 85 -16.00 -4.12 26.27
N LYS A 86 -14.66 -4.13 26.31
CA LYS A 86 -13.89 -4.06 27.55
C LYS A 86 -13.88 -2.61 28.01
N GLY A 87 -15.00 -2.18 28.60
CA GLY A 87 -15.17 -0.92 29.31
C GLY A 87 -15.20 -1.15 30.81
#